data_AF-A0A9W6XPF1-F1
#
_entry.id   AF-A0A9W6XPF1-F1
#
_cell.length_a   1.000
_cell.length_b   1.000
_cell.length_c   1.000
_cell.angle_alpha   90.00
_cell.angle_beta   90.00
_cell.angle_gamma   90.00
#
_symmetry.space_group_name_H-M   'P 1'
#
loop_
_entity.id
_entity.type
_entity.pdbx_description
1 polymer ?
#
loop_
_entity_poly.entity_id
_entity_poly.type
_entity_poly.pdbx_seq_one_letter_code
_entity_poly.pdbx_strand_id
1 'polypeptide(L)'
;MLVYFGPDYVSGIWLMGNLGRALFTGSTARMWPFSYNECNDTIFDSQNQRISACDSNPGSGMNPNQGRGAPEIDILEGGGTAISSSIQVGPGMPQDFRLIEDTASSYCFYTYDCTTEGANNQDVPTKYYWNLRGHKTWYQGLRYAANNLCDVKSADVQSFATINASLTKGVTENACTMDLCPASYDVNGDMGYKDNGTVHWGVNSNGTCFPVQNAYTGAYLCNAGNNASECASSSGSTSAGSEFAYQMDAISSNWEVHMAAYLDWVTYSLEWVMGDSGYIRWEVEGQVIFEIPAESISNPPQDKGQMNPKKLMIEEPMYIIFNVALSSSWGSSPPSAGSGDCYGDGSDATTNAICDSFPMYMKIDYIRLYQDTSDGTDMAIGCDPSTHPTKQWIEEHIDDYTDTDNPYTAVSGMAFCKTDDDCSIDSSTAVSTGSCNSDGRCECSTDSWTGPRCTEPASTESTDDEMYGPPMYVSLLVALAMIAAMAFAIFYNWRKNKRYIHKVQAQEQAVEHLKELKQAASMRSMVEVDASKVEKGTSVVSLGEISISKSTTREDYSTNFV
;
A
#
# COMPACT_ATOMS: atom_id res chain seq x y z
N MET A 1 7.81 0.57 16.39
CA MET A 1 8.99 1.16 15.70
C MET A 1 9.72 2.06 16.66
N LEU A 2 11.03 2.17 16.55
CA LEU A 2 11.84 2.74 17.61
C LEU A 2 12.70 3.92 17.08
N VAL A 3 12.43 5.15 17.54
CA VAL A 3 12.83 6.41 16.88
C VAL A 3 13.61 7.36 17.81
N TYR A 4 14.65 8.02 17.27
CA TYR A 4 15.39 9.13 17.89
C TYR A 4 15.20 10.43 17.09
N PHE A 5 14.87 11.54 17.77
CA PHE A 5 14.67 12.88 17.21
C PHE A 5 15.81 13.82 17.63
N GLY A 6 16.01 14.91 16.87
CA GLY A 6 16.78 16.08 17.29
C GLY A 6 15.86 17.30 17.41
N PRO A 7 16.15 18.27 18.30
CA PRO A 7 15.16 19.20 18.87
C PRO A 7 14.48 20.22 17.93
N ASP A 8 14.85 20.27 16.64
CA ASP A 8 14.42 21.35 15.73
C ASP A 8 13.73 20.86 14.42
N TYR A 9 13.38 19.57 14.28
CA TYR A 9 12.92 18.98 13.01
C TYR A 9 11.53 18.38 13.06
N VAL A 10 10.95 18.25 11.86
CA VAL A 10 9.79 17.40 11.62
C VAL A 10 10.27 16.05 11.13
N SER A 11 10.04 14.99 11.90
CA SER A 11 10.18 13.62 11.39
C SER A 11 8.81 13.09 11.04
N GLY A 12 8.71 12.45 9.88
CA GLY A 12 7.49 11.86 9.37
C GLY A 12 7.66 10.35 9.23
N ILE A 13 6.72 9.61 9.82
CA ILE A 13 6.54 8.19 9.56
C ILE A 13 5.05 8.00 9.32
N TRP A 14 4.74 7.61 8.10
CA TRP A 14 3.37 7.63 7.61
C TRP A 14 3.17 6.55 6.55
N LEU A 15 1.92 6.25 6.27
CA LEU A 15 1.51 5.31 5.24
C LEU A 15 0.75 6.04 4.16
N MET A 16 0.92 5.61 2.92
CA MET A 16 0.15 6.12 1.78
C MET A 16 -0.43 4.96 0.97
N GLY A 17 -1.68 5.11 0.52
CA GLY A 17 -2.28 4.17 -0.43
C GLY A 17 -1.45 4.10 -1.72
N ASN A 18 -1.12 2.90 -2.17
CA ASN A 18 -0.16 2.64 -3.24
C ASN A 18 -0.60 3.07 -4.64
N LEU A 19 -1.87 3.47 -4.81
CA LEU A 19 -2.33 4.12 -6.03
C LEU A 19 -1.76 5.53 -6.24
N GLY A 20 -1.16 6.12 -5.21
CA GLY A 20 -0.36 7.35 -5.36
C GLY A 20 1.08 7.09 -4.93
N ARG A 21 2.02 7.82 -5.53
CA ARG A 21 3.41 7.87 -5.11
C ARG A 21 3.71 9.26 -4.54
N ALA A 22 4.20 9.28 -3.31
CA ALA A 22 4.59 10.52 -2.64
C ALA A 22 5.54 11.35 -3.52
N LEU A 23 5.33 12.67 -3.56
CA LEU A 23 6.04 13.65 -4.41
C LEU A 23 5.70 13.61 -5.91
N PHE A 24 4.93 12.64 -6.40
CA PHE A 24 4.52 12.54 -7.80
C PHE A 24 3.10 13.04 -8.03
N THR A 25 2.98 14.33 -8.36
CA THR A 25 1.67 14.97 -8.59
C THR A 25 0.82 14.31 -9.67
N GLY A 26 1.43 13.66 -10.68
CA GLY A 26 0.69 12.87 -11.69
C GLY A 26 -0.09 11.71 -11.07
N SER A 27 0.54 10.97 -10.16
CA SER A 27 -0.09 9.84 -9.46
C SER A 27 -1.03 10.27 -8.33
N THR A 28 -0.78 11.42 -7.68
CA THR A 28 -1.55 11.86 -6.50
C THR A 28 -2.74 12.76 -6.85
N ALA A 29 -2.71 13.46 -7.98
CA ALA A 29 -3.80 14.32 -8.41
C ALA A 29 -5.10 13.51 -8.58
N ARG A 30 -6.16 13.96 -7.87
CA ARG A 30 -7.48 13.30 -7.81
C ARG A 30 -7.42 11.85 -7.30
N MET A 31 -6.36 11.47 -6.61
CA MET A 31 -6.16 10.14 -6.02
C MET A 31 -5.96 10.27 -4.51
N TRP A 32 -5.04 11.13 -4.11
CA TRP A 32 -4.83 11.47 -2.70
C TRP A 32 -5.82 12.56 -2.27
N PRO A 33 -6.43 12.49 -1.08
CA PRO A 33 -6.38 11.40 -0.11
C PRO A 33 -7.70 10.59 -0.10
N PHE A 34 -8.22 10.19 -1.26
CA PHE A 34 -9.58 9.63 -1.31
C PHE A 34 -9.73 8.32 -0.53
N SER A 35 -10.79 8.27 0.28
CA SER A 35 -11.34 7.05 0.88
C SER A 35 -12.87 7.13 0.73
N TYR A 36 -13.32 7.02 -0.52
CA TYR A 36 -14.70 7.29 -0.92
C TYR A 36 -15.16 6.36 -2.02
N ASN A 37 -16.33 5.76 -1.84
CA ASN A 37 -16.86 4.70 -2.69
C ASN A 37 -18.38 4.85 -2.91
N GLU A 38 -18.86 6.07 -3.17
CA GLU A 38 -20.25 6.31 -3.53
C GLU A 38 -20.36 7.00 -4.90
N CYS A 39 -21.30 6.54 -5.73
CA CYS A 39 -21.68 7.29 -6.93
C CYS A 39 -22.82 8.25 -6.60
N ASN A 40 -22.47 9.48 -6.24
CA ASN A 40 -23.43 10.52 -5.90
C ASN A 40 -22.92 11.92 -6.25
N ASP A 41 -23.11 12.32 -7.52
CA ASP A 41 -22.69 13.62 -8.04
C ASP A 41 -23.42 14.82 -7.41
N THR A 42 -24.48 14.59 -6.62
CA THR A 42 -25.10 15.67 -5.83
C THR A 42 -24.26 16.02 -4.60
N ILE A 43 -23.56 15.04 -4.04
CA ILE A 43 -22.74 15.18 -2.83
C ILE A 43 -21.31 15.51 -3.18
N PHE A 44 -20.76 14.82 -4.17
CA PHE A 44 -19.39 14.98 -4.60
C PHE A 44 -19.27 14.72 -6.09
N ASP A 45 -18.75 15.68 -6.84
CA ASP A 45 -18.52 15.56 -8.28
C ASP A 45 -17.47 14.48 -8.55
N SER A 46 -17.93 13.37 -9.14
CA SER A 46 -17.11 12.20 -9.45
C SER A 46 -15.90 12.51 -10.35
N GLN A 47 -15.91 13.62 -11.11
CA GLN A 47 -14.76 14.02 -11.93
C GLN A 47 -13.53 14.40 -11.09
N ASN A 48 -13.71 14.70 -9.80
CA ASN A 48 -12.63 15.04 -8.89
C ASN A 48 -11.93 13.80 -8.28
N GLN A 49 -12.44 12.59 -8.49
CA GLN A 49 -11.81 11.33 -8.08
C GLN A 49 -11.47 10.50 -9.33
N ARG A 50 -10.20 10.15 -9.52
CA ARG A 50 -9.73 9.54 -10.77
C ARG A 50 -10.28 8.13 -11.00
N ILE A 51 -10.47 7.37 -9.93
CA ILE A 51 -11.15 6.07 -9.94
C ILE A 51 -12.41 6.23 -9.10
N SER A 52 -13.53 6.54 -9.76
CA SER A 52 -14.80 6.84 -9.09
C SER A 52 -15.76 5.65 -9.14
N ALA A 53 -16.56 5.49 -8.09
CA ALA A 53 -17.66 4.53 -8.03
C ALA A 53 -18.74 4.76 -9.09
N CYS A 54 -18.77 5.92 -9.75
CA CYS A 54 -19.68 6.17 -10.88
C CYS A 54 -19.25 5.50 -12.19
N ASP A 55 -18.01 4.99 -12.27
CA ASP A 55 -17.52 4.34 -13.47
C ASP A 55 -17.80 2.83 -13.45
N SER A 56 -18.73 2.41 -14.31
CA SER A 56 -19.05 0.98 -14.50
C SER A 56 -18.04 0.21 -15.36
N ASN A 57 -17.06 0.90 -15.97
CA ASN A 57 -16.03 0.29 -16.80
C ASN A 57 -14.70 1.08 -16.73
N PRO A 58 -14.04 1.12 -15.56
CA PRO A 58 -12.84 1.94 -15.33
C PRO A 58 -11.61 1.49 -16.13
N GLY A 59 -11.58 0.25 -16.63
CA GLY A 59 -10.41 -0.30 -17.33
C GLY A 59 -9.24 -0.59 -16.39
N SER A 60 -8.06 -0.86 -16.95
CA SER A 60 -6.79 -0.99 -16.21
C SER A 60 -6.83 -1.93 -15.00
N GLY A 61 -7.60 -3.02 -15.10
CA GLY A 61 -7.75 -4.02 -14.03
C GLY A 61 -8.65 -3.60 -12.87
N MET A 62 -9.21 -2.39 -12.88
CA MET A 62 -10.05 -1.85 -11.81
C MET A 62 -11.44 -2.50 -11.77
N ASN A 63 -11.98 -2.64 -10.55
CA ASN A 63 -13.32 -3.17 -10.36
C ASN A 63 -14.40 -2.15 -10.79
N PRO A 64 -15.46 -2.58 -11.50
CA PRO A 64 -16.60 -1.74 -11.82
C PRO A 64 -17.29 -1.14 -10.59
N ASN A 65 -17.61 0.16 -10.65
CA ASN A 65 -18.33 0.90 -9.62
C ASN A 65 -17.67 0.88 -8.22
N GLN A 66 -16.33 0.83 -8.19
CA GLN A 66 -15.55 0.95 -6.97
C GLN A 66 -14.74 2.26 -6.99
N GLY A 67 -15.05 3.18 -6.08
CA GLY A 67 -14.25 4.36 -5.83
C GLY A 67 -12.98 3.98 -5.08
N ARG A 68 -11.83 4.45 -5.58
CA ARG A 68 -10.49 4.14 -5.07
C ARG A 68 -9.67 5.41 -4.88
N GLY A 69 -8.59 5.31 -4.12
CA GLY A 69 -7.76 6.46 -3.81
C GLY A 69 -6.40 6.11 -3.21
N ALA A 70 -5.74 7.15 -2.71
CA ALA A 70 -4.48 7.05 -2.00
C ALA A 70 -4.58 7.80 -0.67
N PRO A 71 -5.34 7.29 0.33
CA PRO A 71 -5.44 7.92 1.65
C PRO A 71 -4.09 7.86 2.37
N GLU A 72 -3.98 8.63 3.45
CA GLU A 72 -2.76 8.75 4.24
C GLU A 72 -3.03 8.49 5.72
N ILE A 73 -2.08 7.84 6.40
CA ILE A 73 -2.11 7.61 7.85
C ILE A 73 -0.75 8.01 8.42
N ASP A 74 -0.71 9.07 9.22
CA ASP A 74 0.48 9.48 9.96
C ASP A 74 0.60 8.69 11.26
N ILE A 75 1.60 7.82 11.36
CA ILE A 75 1.96 7.20 12.64
C ILE A 75 2.51 8.29 13.57
N LEU A 76 3.46 9.07 13.05
CA LEU A 76 3.97 10.28 13.68
C LEU A 76 4.38 11.28 12.61
N GLU A 77 3.84 12.49 12.73
CA GLU A 77 4.31 13.65 12.01
C GLU A 77 4.33 14.82 12.99
N GLY A 78 5.49 15.41 13.25
CA GLY A 78 5.50 16.57 14.12
C GLY A 78 6.87 17.13 14.42
N GLY A 79 6.85 18.35 14.95
CA GLY A 79 8.03 19.13 15.28
C GLY A 79 8.61 18.77 16.66
N GLY A 80 9.66 19.51 17.05
CA GLY A 80 10.45 19.24 18.26
C GLY A 80 9.66 19.14 19.58
N THR A 81 8.43 19.65 19.65
CA THR A 81 7.63 19.72 20.88
C THR A 81 6.32 18.96 20.85
N ALA A 82 5.76 18.65 19.67
CA ALA A 82 4.49 17.95 19.53
C ALA A 82 4.48 17.04 18.31
N ILE A 83 3.84 15.87 18.46
CA ILE A 83 3.54 14.94 17.38
C ILE A 83 2.04 15.00 17.07
N SER A 84 1.72 15.08 15.78
CA SER A 84 0.41 14.79 15.24
C SER A 84 0.35 13.32 14.82
N SER A 85 -0.74 12.68 15.22
CA SER A 85 -1.16 11.38 14.72
C SER A 85 -2.46 11.60 13.95
N SER A 86 -2.49 11.22 12.68
CA SER A 86 -3.59 11.63 11.80
C SER A 86 -3.94 10.65 10.69
N ILE A 87 -5.12 10.86 10.10
CA ILE A 87 -5.42 10.39 8.75
C ILE A 87 -5.83 11.56 7.87
N GLN A 88 -5.50 11.49 6.59
CA GLN A 88 -5.98 12.40 5.56
C GLN A 88 -6.97 11.63 4.71
N VAL A 89 -8.16 12.21 4.53
CA VAL A 89 -9.27 11.57 3.85
C VAL A 89 -10.05 12.55 2.98
N GLY A 90 -10.43 12.08 1.80
CA GLY A 90 -11.26 12.80 0.83
C GLY A 90 -12.51 11.99 0.45
N PRO A 91 -13.61 12.67 0.04
CA PRO A 91 -13.77 14.11 -0.03
C PRO A 91 -14.03 14.72 1.36
N GLY A 92 -13.46 15.89 1.61
CA GLY A 92 -13.61 16.61 2.87
C GLY A 92 -15.04 17.14 3.10
N MET A 93 -15.36 17.46 4.34
CA MET A 93 -16.67 17.97 4.72
C MET A 93 -17.01 19.31 4.01
N PRO A 94 -18.26 19.57 3.60
CA PRO A 94 -18.66 20.91 3.16
C PRO A 94 -18.46 21.96 4.26
N GLN A 95 -18.33 23.23 3.88
CA GLN A 95 -18.08 24.35 4.81
C GLN A 95 -19.09 24.41 5.98
N ASP A 96 -20.35 24.04 5.73
CA ASP A 96 -21.41 24.03 6.75
C ASP A 96 -21.19 23.00 7.88
N PHE A 97 -20.27 22.05 7.71
CA PHE A 97 -19.89 21.05 8.73
C PHE A 97 -18.46 21.27 9.28
N ARG A 98 -17.84 22.40 8.96
CA ARG A 98 -16.50 22.77 9.45
C ARG A 98 -16.59 23.73 10.63
N LEU A 99 -15.46 23.92 11.32
CA LEU A 99 -15.29 24.94 12.36
C LEU A 99 -15.64 26.32 11.78
N ILE A 100 -16.29 27.16 12.58
CA ILE A 100 -16.55 28.55 12.19
C ILE A 100 -15.21 29.30 12.13
N GLU A 101 -14.93 29.96 11.02
CA GLU A 101 -13.71 30.74 10.86
C GLU A 101 -13.74 32.02 11.70
N ASP A 102 -12.60 32.36 12.30
CA ASP A 102 -12.44 33.64 12.97
C ASP A 102 -12.06 34.74 11.97
N THR A 103 -12.69 35.90 12.12
CA THR A 103 -12.50 37.03 11.21
C THR A 103 -11.19 37.82 11.43
N ALA A 104 -10.51 37.61 12.56
CA ALA A 104 -9.30 38.34 12.94
C ALA A 104 -8.01 37.50 12.79
N SER A 105 -8.08 36.18 13.02
CA SER A 105 -6.92 35.29 12.91
C SER A 105 -7.33 33.90 12.42
N SER A 106 -6.71 33.42 11.34
CA SER A 106 -6.93 32.05 10.84
C SER A 106 -6.25 30.96 11.69
N TYR A 107 -5.58 31.32 12.80
CA TYR A 107 -4.80 30.38 13.62
C TYR A 107 -5.14 30.43 15.12
N CYS A 108 -6.02 31.34 15.56
CA CYS A 108 -6.35 31.51 16.99
C CYS A 108 -6.99 30.27 17.62
N PHE A 109 -7.56 29.36 16.82
CA PHE A 109 -8.22 28.17 17.34
C PHE A 109 -7.22 27.17 17.94
N TYR A 110 -5.95 27.20 17.51
CA TYR A 110 -4.88 26.41 18.13
C TYR A 110 -4.57 26.87 19.57
N THR A 111 -4.84 28.15 19.87
CA THR A 111 -4.63 28.77 21.18
C THR A 111 -5.93 28.99 21.96
N TYR A 112 -7.08 28.67 21.36
CA TYR A 112 -8.42 28.88 21.90
C TYR A 112 -8.72 30.33 22.32
N ASP A 113 -8.14 31.30 21.61
CA ASP A 113 -8.31 32.73 21.85
C ASP A 113 -9.02 33.49 20.71
N CYS A 114 -9.69 32.75 19.81
CA CYS A 114 -10.53 33.34 18.79
C CYS A 114 -11.64 34.19 19.39
N THR A 115 -11.86 35.34 18.75
CA THR A 115 -12.83 36.34 19.19
C THR A 115 -14.23 36.09 18.64
N THR A 116 -14.32 35.40 17.51
CA THR A 116 -15.56 35.02 16.85
C THR A 116 -16.24 33.91 17.66
N GLU A 117 -17.55 34.06 17.90
CA GLU A 117 -18.33 33.06 18.63
C GLU A 117 -18.38 31.75 17.84
N GLY A 118 -17.98 30.64 18.47
CA GLY A 118 -17.94 29.35 17.81
C GLY A 118 -16.61 28.98 17.15
N ALA A 119 -15.65 29.90 17.07
CA ALA A 119 -14.43 29.68 16.29
C ALA A 119 -13.30 28.94 17.03
N ASN A 120 -13.43 28.69 18.34
CA ASN A 120 -12.37 28.03 19.12
C ASN A 120 -12.47 26.50 19.10
N ASN A 121 -13.69 25.95 19.15
CA ASN A 121 -13.92 24.51 19.16
C ASN A 121 -15.21 24.21 18.38
N GLN A 122 -15.23 23.08 17.69
CA GLN A 122 -16.41 22.61 16.97
C GLN A 122 -17.53 22.31 17.96
N ASP A 123 -18.76 22.76 17.67
CA ASP A 123 -19.94 22.63 18.54
C ASP A 123 -19.82 23.32 19.92
N VAL A 124 -18.96 24.34 20.06
CA VAL A 124 -18.84 25.17 21.28
C VAL A 124 -18.87 26.66 20.92
N PRO A 125 -19.85 27.46 21.41
CA PRO A 125 -20.92 27.09 22.33
C PRO A 125 -21.99 26.18 21.72
N THR A 126 -22.47 25.20 22.49
CA THR A 126 -23.33 24.11 21.99
C THR A 126 -24.66 24.61 21.41
N LYS A 127 -25.34 25.53 22.13
CA LYS A 127 -26.61 26.08 21.65
C LYS A 127 -26.43 27.03 20.47
N TYR A 128 -25.30 27.71 20.39
CA TYR A 128 -25.01 28.64 19.31
C TYR A 128 -24.91 27.89 17.98
N TYR A 129 -24.05 26.86 17.94
CA TYR A 129 -23.92 25.97 16.77
C TYR A 129 -25.27 25.34 16.36
N TRP A 130 -26.00 24.76 17.31
CA TRP A 130 -27.29 24.13 17.01
C TRP A 130 -28.33 25.12 16.47
N ASN A 131 -28.40 26.33 17.02
CA ASN A 131 -29.35 27.33 16.54
C ASN A 131 -28.96 27.89 15.15
N LEU A 132 -27.67 27.94 14.85
CA LEU A 132 -27.15 28.42 13.58
C LEU A 132 -27.41 27.42 12.45
N ARG A 133 -27.12 26.13 12.68
CA ARG A 133 -27.07 25.10 11.63
C ARG A 133 -28.22 24.09 11.71
N GLY A 134 -28.69 23.77 12.91
CA GLY A 134 -29.70 22.73 13.13
C GLY A 134 -29.19 21.30 12.99
N HIS A 135 -27.87 21.12 12.94
CA HIS A 135 -27.16 19.84 13.00
C HIS A 135 -25.80 20.06 13.68
N LYS A 136 -25.14 18.95 14.04
CA LYS A 136 -23.77 18.95 14.55
C LYS A 136 -22.76 19.23 13.43
N THR A 137 -21.54 19.59 13.83
CA THR A 137 -20.40 19.81 12.95
C THR A 137 -19.27 18.83 13.25
N TRP A 138 -18.34 18.64 12.32
CA TRP A 138 -17.11 17.86 12.53
C TRP A 138 -17.29 16.36 12.81
N TYR A 139 -16.16 15.66 12.86
CA TYR A 139 -16.10 14.23 13.17
C TYR A 139 -16.57 13.95 14.61
N GLN A 140 -17.26 12.82 14.80
CA GLN A 140 -17.87 12.43 16.08
C GLN A 140 -17.26 11.13 16.58
N GLY A 141 -17.19 10.95 17.89
CA GLY A 141 -16.76 9.68 18.51
C GLY A 141 -15.27 9.41 18.42
N LEU A 142 -14.45 10.42 18.15
CA LEU A 142 -13.00 10.30 18.24
C LEU A 142 -12.59 9.94 19.68
N ARG A 143 -11.63 9.04 19.83
CA ARG A 143 -11.26 8.44 21.12
C ARG A 143 -9.88 8.91 21.55
N TYR A 144 -9.82 9.52 22.72
CA TYR A 144 -8.58 10.07 23.30
C TYR A 144 -8.32 9.45 24.66
N ALA A 145 -7.08 9.04 24.92
CA ALA A 145 -6.69 8.43 26.18
C ALA A 145 -5.43 9.06 26.76
N ALA A 146 -5.35 9.02 28.09
CA ALA A 146 -4.22 9.55 28.83
C ALA A 146 -2.94 8.80 28.45
N ASN A 147 -1.89 9.55 28.14
CA ASN A 147 -0.56 9.01 28.02
C ASN A 147 0.06 8.97 29.43
N ASN A 148 0.14 7.77 30.00
CA ASN A 148 0.60 7.56 31.38
C ASN A 148 2.13 7.54 31.54
N LEU A 149 2.88 7.84 30.48
CA LEU A 149 4.35 7.98 30.54
C LEU A 149 4.76 9.32 31.17
N CYS A 150 3.88 10.31 31.14
CA CYS A 150 4.15 11.64 31.68
C CYS A 150 3.90 11.73 33.19
N ASP A 151 4.54 12.72 33.80
CA ASP A 151 4.32 13.07 35.21
C ASP A 151 2.86 13.43 35.49
N VAL A 152 2.38 13.01 36.65
CA VAL A 152 1.04 13.33 37.15
C VAL A 152 0.99 14.77 37.67
N LYS A 153 0.02 15.54 37.19
CA LYS A 153 -0.30 16.89 37.64
C LYS A 153 -1.72 16.89 38.20
N SER A 154 -1.86 17.25 39.48
CA SER A 154 -3.17 17.27 40.16
C SER A 154 -4.17 18.25 39.54
N ALA A 155 -3.67 19.28 38.84
CA ALA A 155 -4.50 20.26 38.13
C ALA A 155 -5.15 19.68 36.86
N ASP A 156 -4.61 18.58 36.33
CA ASP A 156 -5.07 17.97 35.07
C ASP A 156 -6.04 16.80 35.32
N VAL A 157 -6.28 16.46 36.60
CA VAL A 157 -7.20 15.38 36.99
C VAL A 157 -8.65 15.80 36.74
N GLN A 158 -9.34 15.05 35.89
CA GLN A 158 -10.75 15.21 35.61
C GLN A 158 -11.62 14.11 36.23
N SER A 159 -12.88 14.45 36.48
CA SER A 159 -13.93 13.50 36.84
C SER A 159 -14.93 13.38 35.71
N PHE A 160 -15.22 12.14 35.29
CA PHE A 160 -16.27 11.86 34.29
C PHE A 160 -17.61 12.51 34.67
N ALA A 161 -18.00 12.44 35.95
CA ALA A 161 -19.28 12.99 36.40
C ALA A 161 -19.37 14.51 36.18
N THR A 162 -18.26 15.23 36.40
CA THR A 162 -18.18 16.68 36.19
C THR A 162 -18.25 17.02 34.71
N ILE A 163 -17.41 16.39 33.88
CA ILE A 163 -17.37 16.68 32.44
C ILE A 163 -18.68 16.28 31.77
N ASN A 164 -19.22 15.11 32.09
CA ASN A 164 -20.50 14.66 31.54
C ASN A 164 -21.66 15.59 31.93
N ALA A 165 -21.67 16.13 33.15
CA ALA A 165 -22.66 17.13 33.56
C ALA A 165 -22.53 18.44 32.78
N SER A 166 -21.30 18.89 32.50
CA SER A 166 -21.01 20.05 31.66
C SER A 166 -21.54 19.86 30.24
N LEU A 167 -21.16 18.76 29.58
CA LEU A 167 -21.59 18.44 28.22
C LEU A 167 -23.11 18.25 28.12
N THR A 168 -23.74 17.60 29.11
CA THR A 168 -25.21 17.42 29.16
C THR A 168 -25.95 18.76 29.26
N LYS A 169 -25.39 19.73 29.99
CA LYS A 169 -25.94 21.08 30.09
C LYS A 169 -25.75 21.86 28.78
N GLY A 170 -24.73 21.50 28.00
CA GLY A 170 -24.24 22.23 26.84
C GLY A 170 -23.29 23.35 27.27
N VAL A 171 -22.10 23.38 26.66
CA VAL A 171 -21.08 24.39 26.94
C VAL A 171 -21.57 25.74 26.41
N THR A 172 -21.48 26.77 27.24
CA THR A 172 -21.98 28.13 26.91
C THR A 172 -20.86 29.12 26.63
N GLU A 173 -19.66 28.78 27.07
CA GLU A 173 -18.43 29.50 26.92
C GLU A 173 -17.93 29.41 25.48
N ASN A 174 -17.17 30.42 25.04
CA ASN A 174 -16.68 30.48 23.66
C ASN A 174 -15.49 29.55 23.38
N ALA A 175 -14.91 28.95 24.42
CA ALA A 175 -13.74 28.09 24.31
C ALA A 175 -13.80 27.00 25.39
N CYS A 176 -13.28 25.83 25.05
CA CYS A 176 -13.12 24.74 26.00
C CYS A 176 -12.04 25.04 27.05
N THR A 177 -12.24 24.49 28.24
CA THR A 177 -11.25 24.44 29.31
C THR A 177 -11.26 23.06 29.95
N MET A 178 -10.23 22.73 30.72
CA MET A 178 -10.14 21.47 31.47
C MET A 178 -11.29 21.24 32.46
N ASP A 179 -11.99 22.29 32.89
CA ASP A 179 -13.16 22.15 33.79
C ASP A 179 -14.48 21.95 33.03
N LEU A 180 -14.53 22.37 31.76
CA LEU A 180 -15.75 22.44 30.97
C LEU A 180 -15.88 21.30 29.95
N CYS A 181 -14.76 20.86 29.37
CA CYS A 181 -14.70 19.93 28.26
C CYS A 181 -13.86 18.69 28.60
N PRO A 182 -13.94 17.61 27.80
CA PRO A 182 -12.99 16.51 27.86
C PRO A 182 -11.54 17.02 27.80
N ALA A 183 -10.59 16.28 28.37
CA ALA A 183 -9.18 16.65 28.39
C ALA A 183 -8.58 16.79 26.98
N SER A 184 -9.21 16.19 25.97
CA SER A 184 -8.86 16.36 24.57
C SER A 184 -9.37 17.67 23.95
N TYR A 185 -10.18 18.46 24.66
CA TYR A 185 -10.88 19.64 24.16
C TYR A 185 -11.89 19.36 23.04
N ASP A 186 -12.16 18.08 22.76
CA ASP A 186 -13.17 17.63 21.80
C ASP A 186 -14.49 17.32 22.52
N VAL A 187 -15.49 18.18 22.40
CA VAL A 187 -16.84 17.95 22.96
C VAL A 187 -17.63 16.87 22.22
N ASN A 188 -17.16 16.46 21.03
CA ASN A 188 -17.75 15.43 20.19
C ASN A 188 -17.02 14.08 20.32
N GLY A 189 -15.95 14.01 21.12
CA GLY A 189 -15.21 12.79 21.39
C GLY A 189 -16.05 11.74 22.15
N ASP A 190 -15.64 10.48 22.02
CA ASP A 190 -16.20 9.38 22.79
C ASP A 190 -15.86 9.57 24.28
N MET A 191 -16.87 9.38 25.14
CA MET A 191 -16.76 9.49 26.60
C MET A 191 -17.17 8.18 27.29
N GLY A 192 -17.34 7.10 26.54
CA GLY A 192 -17.64 5.76 27.01
C GLY A 192 -16.44 5.10 27.70
N TYR A 193 -16.65 3.88 28.18
CA TYR A 193 -15.57 3.11 28.81
C TYR A 193 -14.54 2.66 27.77
N LYS A 194 -13.26 2.91 28.06
CA LYS A 194 -12.12 2.46 27.26
C LYS A 194 -11.94 0.95 27.39
N ASP A 195 -11.98 0.25 26.26
CA ASP A 195 -11.70 -1.19 26.13
C ASP A 195 -12.47 -2.07 27.14
N ASN A 196 -13.74 -1.73 27.41
CA ASN A 196 -14.57 -2.38 28.45
C ASN A 196 -13.98 -2.35 29.87
N GLY A 197 -13.05 -1.43 30.12
CA GLY A 197 -12.42 -1.19 31.41
C GLY A 197 -13.24 -0.25 32.31
N THR A 198 -12.55 0.39 33.25
CA THR A 198 -13.17 1.30 34.24
C THR A 198 -12.87 2.78 33.99
N VAL A 199 -11.98 3.09 33.05
CA VAL A 199 -11.61 4.46 32.68
C VAL A 199 -12.40 4.87 31.44
N HIS A 200 -12.72 6.16 31.34
CA HIS A 200 -13.44 6.71 30.20
C HIS A 200 -12.49 7.27 29.16
N TRP A 201 -12.85 7.14 27.88
CA TRP A 201 -12.27 7.97 26.82
C TRP A 201 -12.51 9.46 27.12
N GLY A 202 -11.60 10.33 26.66
CA GLY A 202 -11.71 11.78 26.80
C GLY A 202 -11.54 12.35 28.22
N VAL A 203 -11.51 11.51 29.27
CA VAL A 203 -11.41 11.96 30.67
C VAL A 203 -10.04 11.65 31.25
N ASN A 204 -9.29 12.69 31.64
CA ASN A 204 -8.00 12.53 32.28
C ASN A 204 -8.10 12.19 33.77
N SER A 205 -8.53 10.97 34.11
CA SER A 205 -8.71 10.55 35.50
C SER A 205 -7.39 10.42 36.28
N ASN A 206 -6.26 10.29 35.57
CA ASN A 206 -4.94 10.09 36.16
C ASN A 206 -4.14 11.39 36.29
N GLY A 207 -4.55 12.47 35.60
CA GLY A 207 -3.85 13.75 35.58
C GLY A 207 -2.48 13.69 34.88
N THR A 208 -2.29 12.80 33.90
CA THR A 208 -1.04 12.74 33.11
C THR A 208 -1.19 13.57 31.83
N CYS A 209 -0.20 13.58 30.95
CA CYS A 209 -0.36 14.23 29.65
C CYS A 209 -1.49 13.54 28.84
N PHE A 210 -2.20 14.34 28.05
CA PHE A 210 -3.40 13.90 27.34
C PHE A 210 -3.37 14.46 25.91
N PRO A 211 -3.59 13.63 24.89
CA PRO A 211 -3.69 14.10 23.50
C PRO A 211 -4.88 15.05 23.34
N VAL A 212 -4.64 16.15 22.65
CA VAL A 212 -5.67 17.15 22.35
C VAL A 212 -6.10 17.05 20.90
N GLN A 213 -7.34 17.44 20.63
CA GLN A 213 -7.85 17.55 19.28
C GLN A 213 -6.99 18.52 18.49
N ASN A 214 -6.54 18.08 17.32
CA ASN A 214 -5.94 18.97 16.33
C ASN A 214 -7.02 19.24 15.28
N ALA A 215 -7.67 20.40 15.40
CA ALA A 215 -8.79 20.83 14.57
C ALA A 215 -8.37 21.24 13.15
N TYR A 216 -7.45 20.49 12.53
CA TYR A 216 -6.93 20.79 11.20
C TYR A 216 -8.07 20.78 10.17
N THR A 217 -8.42 21.95 9.65
CA THR A 217 -9.54 22.12 8.73
C THR A 217 -9.19 21.74 7.29
N GLY A 218 -8.24 20.83 7.08
CA GLY A 218 -7.91 20.30 5.76
C GLY A 218 -7.27 21.32 4.80
N ALA A 219 -7.23 20.93 3.52
CA ALA A 219 -6.77 21.78 2.42
C ALA A 219 -7.74 21.67 1.23
N TYR A 220 -7.87 22.75 0.47
CA TYR A 220 -8.56 22.75 -0.80
C TYR A 220 -7.55 22.49 -1.92
N LEU A 221 -7.74 21.39 -2.65
CA LEU A 221 -6.81 20.87 -3.64
C LEU A 221 -7.35 21.15 -5.04
N CYS A 222 -6.51 21.73 -5.90
CA CYS A 222 -6.84 21.97 -7.30
C CYS A 222 -5.63 22.04 -8.22
N ASN A 223 -5.90 21.89 -9.52
CA ASN A 223 -4.90 22.09 -10.55
C ASN A 223 -4.65 23.58 -10.83
N ALA A 224 -3.47 23.88 -11.39
CA ALA A 224 -3.14 25.21 -11.82
C ALA A 224 -4.15 25.74 -12.86
N GLY A 225 -4.62 26.97 -12.68
CA GLY A 225 -5.57 27.63 -13.58
C GLY A 225 -7.04 27.46 -13.20
N ASN A 226 -7.36 26.64 -12.19
CA ASN A 226 -8.71 26.58 -11.63
C ASN A 226 -9.08 27.92 -10.98
N ASN A 227 -10.26 28.44 -11.32
CA ASN A 227 -10.72 29.77 -10.87
C ASN A 227 -11.62 29.72 -9.62
N ALA A 228 -11.74 28.58 -8.94
CA ALA A 228 -12.42 28.52 -7.66
C ALA A 228 -11.75 29.48 -6.66
N SER A 229 -12.56 30.15 -5.84
CA SER A 229 -12.08 31.13 -4.85
C SER A 229 -11.06 30.56 -3.88
N GLU A 230 -11.24 29.29 -3.52
CA GLU A 230 -10.46 28.50 -2.59
C GLU A 230 -9.12 28.07 -3.20
N CYS A 231 -9.03 28.06 -4.54
CA CYS A 231 -7.81 27.74 -5.28
C CYS A 231 -6.78 28.86 -5.33
N ALA A 232 -7.20 30.11 -5.08
CA ALA A 232 -6.33 31.29 -5.14
C ALA A 232 -5.15 31.24 -4.14
N SER A 233 -5.23 30.36 -3.14
CA SER A 233 -4.22 30.09 -2.10
C SER A 233 -3.38 28.83 -2.34
N SER A 234 -3.65 28.05 -3.40
CA SER A 234 -2.93 26.81 -3.69
C SER A 234 -1.79 27.04 -4.71
N SER A 235 -0.59 26.55 -4.42
CA SER A 235 0.47 26.37 -5.43
C SER A 235 0.07 25.19 -6.32
N GLY A 236 -0.87 25.42 -7.23
CA GLY A 236 -1.53 24.37 -8.00
C GLY A 236 -0.55 23.43 -8.72
N SER A 237 -0.94 22.15 -8.81
CA SER A 237 -0.24 21.13 -9.61
C SER A 237 -0.21 21.53 -11.09
N THR A 238 0.93 21.28 -11.75
CA THR A 238 1.24 21.69 -13.13
C THR A 238 0.75 20.72 -14.22
N SER A 239 0.00 19.67 -13.87
CA SER A 239 -0.48 18.68 -14.83
C SER A 239 -1.63 19.21 -15.70
N ALA A 240 -1.48 19.07 -17.03
CA ALA A 240 -2.40 19.54 -18.08
C ALA A 240 -3.72 18.75 -18.21
N GLY A 241 -4.22 18.15 -17.13
CA GLY A 241 -5.48 17.42 -17.08
C GLY A 241 -6.72 18.33 -17.03
N SER A 242 -7.92 17.73 -17.06
CA SER A 242 -9.18 18.42 -16.79
C SER A 242 -9.12 19.17 -15.45
N GLU A 243 -9.71 20.36 -15.39
CA GLU A 243 -9.81 21.14 -14.14
C GLU A 243 -10.40 20.30 -13.01
N PHE A 244 -9.77 20.32 -11.84
CA PHE A 244 -10.28 19.67 -10.62
C PHE A 244 -10.15 20.61 -9.43
N ALA A 245 -11.08 20.47 -8.50
CA ALA A 245 -11.13 21.22 -7.26
C ALA A 245 -11.93 20.43 -6.22
N TYR A 246 -11.30 20.07 -5.11
CA TYR A 246 -11.97 19.36 -4.03
C TYR A 246 -11.33 19.66 -2.68
N GLN A 247 -12.15 19.59 -1.63
CA GLN A 247 -11.70 19.67 -0.26
C GLN A 247 -11.19 18.29 0.19
N MET A 248 -10.10 18.28 0.97
CA MET A 248 -9.70 17.13 1.79
C MET A 248 -9.80 17.47 3.28
N ASP A 249 -9.86 16.46 4.15
CA ASP A 249 -9.77 16.64 5.59
C ASP A 249 -8.55 15.91 6.15
N ALA A 250 -8.02 16.39 7.28
CA ALA A 250 -7.20 15.57 8.16
C ALA A 250 -7.88 15.47 9.52
N ILE A 251 -7.90 14.26 10.08
CA ILE A 251 -8.45 13.97 11.39
C ILE A 251 -7.27 13.62 12.28
N SER A 252 -6.94 14.52 13.20
CA SER A 252 -5.70 14.43 13.94
C SER A 252 -5.86 14.67 15.43
N SER A 253 -4.88 14.17 16.18
CA SER A 253 -4.65 14.53 17.56
C SER A 253 -3.18 14.90 17.76
N ASN A 254 -2.96 15.99 18.49
CA ASN A 254 -1.63 16.41 18.89
C ASN A 254 -1.34 15.94 20.31
N TRP A 255 -0.11 15.49 20.53
CA TRP A 255 0.37 15.08 21.85
C TRP A 255 1.86 15.43 22.01
N GLU A 256 2.28 15.65 23.25
CA GLU A 256 3.62 16.13 23.57
C GLU A 256 4.69 15.07 23.27
N VAL A 257 5.81 15.48 22.67
CA VAL A 257 6.93 14.56 22.41
C VAL A 257 7.57 14.14 23.72
N HIS A 258 7.63 12.83 23.98
CA HIS A 258 8.31 12.31 25.15
C HIS A 258 9.83 12.57 25.05
N MET A 259 10.47 13.07 26.11
CA MET A 259 11.91 13.39 26.09
C MET A 259 12.81 12.17 25.75
N ALA A 260 12.35 10.95 26.06
CA ALA A 260 13.06 9.74 25.63
C ALA A 260 13.21 9.63 24.12
N ALA A 261 12.34 10.27 23.31
CA ALA A 261 12.51 10.33 21.88
C ALA A 261 13.81 11.06 21.46
N TYR A 262 14.43 11.85 22.36
CA TYR A 262 15.71 12.55 22.14
C TYR A 262 16.89 11.96 22.92
N LEU A 263 16.66 11.00 23.81
CA LEU A 263 17.68 10.52 24.75
C LEU A 263 17.83 8.99 24.73
N ASP A 264 16.81 8.31 24.23
CA ASP A 264 16.70 6.87 24.20
C ASP A 264 15.80 6.47 23.02
N TRP A 265 15.24 5.29 23.12
CA TRP A 265 14.53 4.59 22.07
C TRP A 265 13.05 4.48 22.44
N VAL A 266 12.14 5.02 21.62
CA VAL A 266 10.69 5.03 21.90
C VAL A 266 9.90 4.21 20.90
N THR A 267 9.07 3.29 21.37
CA THR A 267 8.20 2.42 20.57
C THR A 267 6.89 3.10 20.20
N TYR A 268 6.70 3.37 18.92
CA TYR A 268 5.44 3.78 18.31
C TYR A 268 4.75 2.59 17.64
N SER A 269 3.43 2.48 17.85
CA SER A 269 2.60 1.44 17.23
C SER A 269 1.34 2.05 16.62
N LEU A 270 0.91 1.46 15.51
CA LEU A 270 -0.36 1.71 14.85
C LEU A 270 -1.09 0.38 14.73
N GLU A 271 -2.33 0.31 15.19
CA GLU A 271 -3.24 -0.79 14.89
C GLU A 271 -4.29 -0.28 13.91
N TRP A 272 -4.46 -1.00 12.80
CA TRP A 272 -5.37 -0.64 11.73
C TRP A 272 -6.27 -1.82 11.41
N VAL A 273 -7.56 -1.64 11.65
CA VAL A 273 -8.63 -2.61 11.39
C VAL A 273 -9.58 -1.98 10.38
N MET A 274 -9.82 -2.67 9.26
CA MET A 274 -10.69 -2.21 8.17
C MET A 274 -12.17 -2.48 8.45
N GLY A 275 -13.03 -2.02 7.55
CA GLY A 275 -14.48 -2.28 7.56
C GLY A 275 -15.28 -1.37 8.48
N ASP A 276 -16.61 -1.54 8.46
CA ASP A 276 -17.57 -0.64 9.11
C ASP A 276 -17.45 -0.56 10.64
N SER A 277 -16.88 -1.59 11.27
CA SER A 277 -16.61 -1.66 12.71
C SER A 277 -15.12 -1.55 13.05
N GLY A 278 -14.30 -1.22 12.05
CA GLY A 278 -12.86 -1.04 12.18
C GLY A 278 -12.47 0.24 12.90
N TYR A 279 -11.17 0.47 12.98
CA TYR A 279 -10.56 1.65 13.59
C TYR A 279 -9.10 1.79 13.19
N ILE A 280 -8.55 2.99 13.35
CA ILE A 280 -7.10 3.22 13.40
C ILE A 280 -6.76 3.72 14.80
N ARG A 281 -5.79 3.10 15.44
CA ARG A 281 -5.41 3.33 16.84
C ARG A 281 -3.92 3.53 16.96
N TRP A 282 -3.52 4.59 17.67
CA TRP A 282 -2.13 4.95 17.93
C TRP A 282 -1.76 4.63 19.36
N GLU A 283 -0.56 4.07 19.52
CA GLU A 283 0.03 3.78 20.82
C GLU A 283 1.48 4.23 20.91
N VAL A 284 1.88 4.59 22.13
CA VAL A 284 3.26 4.90 22.49
C VAL A 284 3.63 4.05 23.68
N GLU A 285 4.69 3.23 23.56
CA GLU A 285 5.10 2.25 24.58
C GLU A 285 3.95 1.35 25.05
N GLY A 286 3.07 0.95 24.11
CA GLY A 286 1.89 0.12 24.40
C GLY A 286 0.77 0.83 25.17
N GLN A 287 0.84 2.16 25.31
CA GLN A 287 -0.26 2.99 25.82
C GLN A 287 -1.05 3.55 24.64
N VAL A 288 -2.33 3.17 24.52
CA VAL A 288 -3.26 3.80 23.56
C VAL A 288 -3.43 5.27 23.91
N ILE A 289 -3.23 6.15 22.91
CA ILE A 289 -3.35 7.60 23.07
C ILE A 289 -4.48 8.19 22.23
N PHE A 290 -4.69 7.66 21.02
CA PHE A 290 -5.69 8.17 20.09
C PHE A 290 -6.28 7.03 19.26
N GLU A 291 -7.55 7.13 18.92
CA GLU A 291 -8.23 6.20 18.02
C GLU A 291 -9.32 6.91 17.21
N ILE A 292 -9.39 6.56 15.93
CA ILE A 292 -10.44 6.96 15.01
C ILE A 292 -11.26 5.72 14.66
N PRO A 293 -12.46 5.54 15.23
CA PRO A 293 -13.39 4.50 14.80
C PRO A 293 -13.87 4.72 13.37
N ALA A 294 -14.13 3.65 12.63
CA ALA A 294 -14.69 3.72 11.27
C ALA A 294 -16.01 4.51 11.21
N GLU A 295 -16.84 4.41 12.25
CA GLU A 295 -18.11 5.16 12.35
C GLU A 295 -17.89 6.69 12.31
N SER A 296 -16.75 7.20 12.80
CA SER A 296 -16.46 8.63 12.80
C SER A 296 -16.46 9.23 11.40
N ILE A 297 -16.04 8.46 10.39
CA ILE A 297 -15.93 8.92 8.99
C ILE A 297 -17.01 8.35 8.07
N SER A 298 -17.58 7.18 8.39
CA SER A 298 -18.66 6.57 7.63
C SER A 298 -20.06 7.05 8.03
N ASN A 299 -20.21 7.58 9.25
CA ASN A 299 -21.45 8.17 9.75
C ASN A 299 -21.25 9.61 10.25
N PRO A 300 -20.77 10.53 9.38
CA PRO A 300 -20.54 11.91 9.77
C PRO A 300 -21.88 12.64 10.02
N PRO A 301 -21.89 13.76 10.75
CA PRO A 301 -23.10 14.56 10.94
C PRO A 301 -23.75 14.97 9.61
N GLN A 302 -25.08 15.00 9.59
CA GLN A 302 -25.85 15.30 8.39
C GLN A 302 -26.82 16.45 8.62
N ASP A 303 -26.98 17.27 7.59
CA ASP A 303 -28.06 18.24 7.48
C ASP A 303 -29.31 17.54 6.93
N LYS A 304 -30.36 18.34 6.63
CA LYS A 304 -31.60 17.80 6.05
C LYS A 304 -31.40 17.24 4.64
N GLY A 305 -30.44 17.79 3.88
CA GLY A 305 -30.11 17.34 2.54
C GLY A 305 -29.22 16.10 2.49
N GLN A 306 -28.64 15.69 3.62
CA GLN A 306 -27.62 14.64 3.71
C GLN A 306 -26.37 14.99 2.88
N MET A 307 -25.95 16.25 2.93
CA MET A 307 -24.91 16.83 2.07
C MET A 307 -23.48 16.51 2.54
N ASN A 308 -23.29 15.91 3.71
CA ASN A 308 -21.96 15.57 4.21
C ASN A 308 -21.52 14.21 3.63
N PRO A 309 -20.42 14.12 2.85
CA PRO A 309 -20.00 12.87 2.23
C PRO A 309 -19.60 11.84 3.29
N LYS A 310 -20.19 10.65 3.15
CA LYS A 310 -19.80 9.46 3.91
C LYS A 310 -18.55 8.86 3.30
N LYS A 311 -17.52 8.71 4.11
CA LYS A 311 -16.26 8.11 3.70
C LYS A 311 -16.27 6.62 4.02
N LEU A 312 -15.35 5.91 3.41
CA LEU A 312 -15.07 4.53 3.74
C LEU A 312 -14.01 4.50 4.85
N MET A 313 -13.95 3.40 5.60
CA MET A 313 -12.76 3.15 6.40
C MET A 313 -11.57 2.95 5.45
N ILE A 314 -10.38 3.42 5.82
CA ILE A 314 -9.19 3.23 4.99
C ILE A 314 -8.98 1.71 4.81
N GLU A 315 -8.97 1.27 3.55
CA GLU A 315 -8.86 -0.15 3.15
C GLU A 315 -7.94 -0.36 1.93
N GLU A 316 -7.29 0.70 1.45
CA GLU A 316 -6.36 0.66 0.33
C GLU A 316 -5.06 -0.07 0.73
N PRO A 317 -4.42 -0.85 -0.17
CA PRO A 317 -3.07 -1.33 0.07
C PRO A 317 -2.12 -0.14 0.25
N MET A 318 -1.33 -0.15 1.33
CA MET A 318 -0.47 0.99 1.68
C MET A 318 1.00 0.60 1.81
N TYR A 319 1.89 1.56 1.55
CA TYR A 319 3.32 1.44 1.80
C TYR A 319 3.76 2.45 2.87
N ILE A 320 4.83 2.14 3.59
CA ILE A 320 5.34 2.96 4.70
C ILE A 320 6.44 3.89 4.20
N ILE A 321 6.36 5.15 4.59
CA ILE A 321 7.32 6.20 4.25
C ILE A 321 8.02 6.68 5.53
N PHE A 322 9.32 6.92 5.40
CA PHE A 322 10.17 7.47 6.44
C PHE A 322 10.86 8.71 5.90
N ASN A 323 10.64 9.87 6.50
CA ASN A 323 11.27 11.11 6.08
C ASN A 323 11.72 11.97 7.26
N VAL A 324 12.77 12.76 7.01
CA VAL A 324 13.24 13.80 7.91
C VAL A 324 13.18 15.10 7.12
N ALA A 325 12.47 16.09 7.64
CA ALA A 325 12.25 17.36 6.97
C ALA A 325 12.34 18.55 7.94
N LEU A 326 12.46 19.74 7.36
CA LEU A 326 12.27 21.01 8.06
C LEU A 326 11.00 21.65 7.51
N SER A 327 10.05 21.97 8.38
CA SER A 327 8.80 22.63 8.00
C SER A 327 8.61 23.90 8.80
N SER A 328 8.60 25.03 8.10
CA SER A 328 8.33 26.35 8.70
C SER A 328 6.91 26.43 9.27
N SER A 329 5.96 25.66 8.72
CA SER A 329 4.59 25.55 9.25
C SER A 329 4.54 24.93 10.65
N TRP A 330 5.52 24.08 10.98
CA TRP A 330 5.71 23.51 12.31
C TRP A 330 6.61 24.37 13.21
N GLY A 331 6.92 25.61 12.79
CA GLY A 331 7.80 26.53 13.53
C GLY A 331 9.30 26.21 13.43
N SER A 332 9.68 25.22 12.61
CA SER A 332 11.09 24.87 12.39
C SER A 332 11.71 25.76 11.32
N SER A 333 12.70 26.58 11.69
CA SER A 333 13.54 27.32 10.75
C SER A 333 14.99 27.32 11.22
N PRO A 334 15.96 27.03 10.34
CA PRO A 334 17.37 27.21 10.70
C PRO A 334 17.66 28.72 10.93
N PRO A 335 18.62 29.07 11.81
CA PRO A 335 18.99 30.46 12.11
C PRO A 335 19.36 31.32 10.89
N SER A 336 19.85 30.70 9.81
CA SER A 336 20.30 31.36 8.57
C SER A 336 19.40 31.04 7.37
N ALA A 337 18.11 30.77 7.61
CA ALA A 337 17.16 30.42 6.54
C ALA A 337 17.16 31.47 5.41
N GLY A 338 17.38 31.01 4.17
CA GLY A 338 17.37 31.85 2.97
C GLY A 338 18.65 32.66 2.72
N SER A 339 19.66 32.61 3.59
CA SER A 339 20.94 33.33 3.42
C SER A 339 22.15 32.42 3.16
N GLY A 340 21.97 31.10 3.20
CA GLY A 340 23.00 30.10 2.89
C GLY A 340 22.91 28.88 3.81
N ASP A 341 24.05 28.20 3.99
CA ASP A 341 24.19 27.10 4.95
C ASP A 341 23.96 27.58 6.39
N CYS A 342 23.50 26.69 7.28
CA CYS A 342 23.46 27.01 8.71
C CYS A 342 24.90 27.18 9.22
N TYR A 343 25.25 28.38 9.69
CA TYR A 343 26.58 28.68 10.19
C TYR A 343 26.54 29.40 11.54
N GLY A 344 27.21 28.82 12.53
CA GLY A 344 27.52 29.47 13.79
C GLY A 344 28.85 30.23 13.69
N ASP A 345 28.85 31.54 13.92
CA ASP A 345 30.05 32.39 13.84
C ASP A 345 30.69 32.67 15.22
N GLY A 346 30.23 32.00 16.27
CA GLY A 346 30.65 32.22 17.66
C GLY A 346 30.01 33.43 18.36
N SER A 347 29.15 34.21 17.69
CA SER A 347 28.56 35.43 18.26
C SER A 347 27.30 35.17 19.10
N ASP A 348 26.51 34.16 18.76
CA ASP A 348 25.27 33.78 19.47
C ASP A 348 25.27 32.30 19.85
N ALA A 349 25.22 32.01 21.15
CA ALA A 349 25.36 30.64 21.66
C ALA A 349 24.27 29.68 21.13
N THR A 350 23.04 30.16 20.95
CA THR A 350 21.91 29.37 20.45
C THR A 350 22.10 29.01 18.98
N THR A 351 22.45 29.99 18.15
CA THR A 351 22.72 29.80 16.71
C THR A 351 23.88 28.83 16.48
N ASN A 352 24.96 28.96 17.26
CA ASN A 352 26.07 28.01 17.20
C ASN A 352 25.62 26.60 17.56
N ALA A 353 24.89 26.43 18.67
CA ALA A 353 24.42 25.11 19.10
C ALA A 353 23.51 24.44 18.06
N ILE A 354 22.59 25.20 17.45
CA ILE A 354 21.69 24.68 16.39
C ILE A 354 22.51 24.30 15.15
N CYS A 355 23.38 25.18 14.65
CA CYS A 355 24.14 24.84 13.44
C CYS A 355 25.17 23.72 13.66
N ASP A 356 25.79 23.63 14.85
CA ASP A 356 26.71 22.55 15.22
C ASP A 356 26.04 21.18 15.35
N SER A 357 24.71 21.15 15.47
CA SER A 357 23.95 19.91 15.59
C SER A 357 23.71 19.18 14.24
N PHE A 358 23.96 19.85 13.11
CA PHE A 358 23.86 19.23 11.79
C PHE A 358 25.12 18.40 11.45
N PRO A 359 24.97 17.26 10.72
CA PRO A 359 23.72 16.64 10.31
C PRO A 359 22.99 15.96 11.48
N MET A 360 21.67 16.12 11.53
CA MET A 360 20.79 15.38 12.43
C MET A 360 20.30 14.08 11.79
N TYR A 361 19.90 13.11 12.60
CA TYR A 361 19.53 11.77 12.15
C TYR A 361 18.23 11.29 12.82
N MET A 362 17.30 10.78 12.02
CA MET A 362 16.26 9.86 12.50
C MET A 362 16.85 8.45 12.50
N LYS A 363 16.87 7.81 13.67
CA LYS A 363 17.39 6.43 13.82
C LYS A 363 16.23 5.47 13.98
N ILE A 364 16.32 4.33 13.31
CA ILE A 364 15.32 3.25 13.37
C ILE A 364 16.04 1.98 13.80
N ASP A 365 15.71 1.45 14.98
CA ASP A 365 16.28 0.17 15.44
C ASP A 365 15.57 -1.02 14.77
N TYR A 366 14.23 -1.01 14.78
CA TYR A 366 13.43 -2.05 14.14
C TYR A 366 12.07 -1.56 13.66
N ILE A 367 11.54 -2.30 12.68
CA ILE A 367 10.16 -2.24 12.21
C ILE A 367 9.56 -3.64 12.36
N ARG A 368 8.31 -3.72 12.82
CA ARG A 368 7.54 -4.96 12.86
C ARG A 368 6.20 -4.70 12.19
N LEU A 369 5.89 -5.51 11.19
CA LEU A 369 4.61 -5.52 10.49
C LEU A 369 3.93 -6.85 10.81
N TYR A 370 2.66 -6.79 11.19
CA TYR A 370 1.83 -7.95 11.47
C TYR A 370 0.62 -7.89 10.58
N GLN A 371 0.26 -9.03 9.99
CA GLN A 371 -0.97 -9.18 9.21
C GLN A 371 -1.73 -10.39 9.72
N ASP A 372 -3.04 -10.21 9.92
CA ASP A 372 -3.91 -11.32 10.30
C ASP A 372 -4.06 -12.27 9.11
N THR A 373 -3.75 -13.54 9.32
CA THR A 373 -3.80 -14.63 8.33
C THR A 373 -4.81 -15.71 8.72
N SER A 374 -5.64 -15.43 9.72
CA SER A 374 -6.67 -16.35 10.17
C SER A 374 -7.75 -16.57 9.12
N ASP A 375 -8.36 -17.75 9.13
CA ASP A 375 -9.48 -18.06 8.22
C ASP A 375 -10.63 -17.07 8.45
N GLY A 376 -11.00 -16.32 7.41
CA GLY A 376 -12.09 -15.33 7.47
C GLY A 376 -11.67 -13.91 7.84
N THR A 377 -10.37 -13.61 7.91
CA THR A 377 -9.87 -12.23 7.89
C THR A 377 -10.15 -11.56 6.54
N ASP A 378 -10.51 -10.28 6.55
CA ASP A 378 -10.61 -9.44 5.35
C ASP A 378 -9.24 -8.84 4.94
N MET A 379 -8.18 -9.09 5.73
CA MET A 379 -6.85 -8.60 5.44
C MET A 379 -6.22 -9.38 4.30
N ALA A 380 -5.79 -8.68 3.26
CA ALA A 380 -4.97 -9.24 2.19
C ALA A 380 -3.50 -8.89 2.43
N ILE A 381 -2.62 -9.81 2.02
CA ILE A 381 -1.18 -9.56 2.00
C ILE A 381 -0.80 -9.25 0.55
N GLY A 382 0.00 -8.20 0.34
CA GLY A 382 0.44 -7.74 -0.99
C GLY A 382 -0.18 -6.42 -1.43
N CYS A 383 0.29 -5.91 -2.57
CA CYS A 383 -0.07 -4.59 -3.08
C CYS A 383 -1.22 -4.61 -4.11
N ASP A 384 -1.56 -5.78 -4.65
CA ASP A 384 -2.55 -5.97 -5.73
C ASP A 384 -3.63 -7.02 -5.39
N PRO A 385 -4.33 -6.90 -4.25
CA PRO A 385 -5.37 -7.87 -3.92
C PRO A 385 -6.57 -7.74 -4.86
N SER A 386 -7.27 -8.84 -5.13
CA SER A 386 -8.43 -8.83 -6.05
C SER A 386 -9.58 -7.90 -5.63
N THR A 387 -9.70 -7.58 -4.33
CA THR A 387 -10.66 -6.61 -3.80
C THR A 387 -10.25 -5.17 -4.06
N HIS A 388 -8.95 -4.92 -4.21
CA HIS A 388 -8.34 -3.61 -4.41
C HIS A 388 -7.20 -3.71 -5.44
N PRO A 389 -7.48 -4.05 -6.71
CA PRO A 389 -6.43 -4.18 -7.73
C PRO A 389 -5.74 -2.83 -7.95
N THR A 390 -4.43 -2.85 -8.21
CA THR A 390 -3.57 -1.67 -8.39
C THR A 390 -2.50 -1.88 -9.44
N LYS A 391 -2.01 -3.11 -9.65
CA LYS A 391 -0.83 -3.40 -10.47
C LYS A 391 -0.99 -2.91 -11.90
N GLN A 392 -2.03 -3.39 -12.59
CA GLN A 392 -2.27 -3.04 -13.99
C GLN A 392 -2.48 -1.52 -14.17
N TRP A 393 -3.09 -0.86 -13.18
CA TRP A 393 -3.27 0.59 -13.20
C TRP A 393 -1.93 1.34 -13.14
N ILE A 394 -1.06 0.97 -12.22
CA ILE A 394 0.25 1.61 -12.08
C ILE A 394 1.10 1.36 -13.34
N GLU A 395 1.09 0.14 -13.87
CA GLU A 395 1.83 -0.22 -15.10
C GLU A 395 1.34 0.59 -16.30
N GLU A 396 0.03 0.71 -16.51
CA GLU A 396 -0.55 1.48 -17.62
C GLU A 396 -0.39 3.01 -17.46
N HIS A 397 -0.03 3.48 -16.26
CA HIS A 397 0.16 4.89 -15.94
C HIS A 397 1.56 5.21 -15.42
N ILE A 398 2.58 4.41 -15.75
CA ILE A 398 3.91 4.50 -15.13
C ILE A 398 4.54 5.90 -15.20
N ASP A 399 4.25 6.67 -16.26
CA ASP A 399 4.70 8.06 -16.45
C ASP A 399 4.22 9.01 -15.33
N ASP A 400 3.12 8.69 -14.65
CA ASP A 400 2.61 9.45 -13.50
C ASP A 400 3.40 9.16 -12.21
N TYR A 401 4.16 8.06 -12.20
CA TYR A 401 4.87 7.53 -11.03
C TYR A 401 6.38 7.64 -11.17
N THR A 402 6.94 8.00 -12.32
CA THR A 402 8.40 7.97 -12.55
C THR A 402 8.89 9.24 -13.23
N ASP A 403 10.14 9.61 -12.96
CA ASP A 403 10.85 10.62 -13.72
C ASP A 403 12.31 10.20 -13.93
N THR A 404 13.14 11.08 -14.51
CA THR A 404 14.56 10.79 -14.76
C THR A 404 15.40 10.67 -13.50
N ASP A 405 15.01 11.34 -12.42
CA ASP A 405 15.75 11.38 -11.16
C ASP A 405 15.32 10.24 -10.23
N ASN A 406 14.10 9.74 -10.39
CA ASN A 406 13.45 8.73 -9.55
C ASN A 406 12.79 7.63 -10.44
N PRO A 407 13.61 6.85 -11.18
CA PRO A 407 13.12 5.85 -12.11
C PRO A 407 12.40 4.69 -11.40
N TYR A 408 11.40 4.11 -12.06
CA TYR A 408 10.92 2.77 -11.71
C TYR A 408 12.08 1.77 -11.80
N THR A 409 12.40 1.14 -10.66
CA THR A 409 13.53 0.21 -10.55
C THR A 409 13.03 -1.10 -9.97
N ALA A 410 13.01 -2.15 -10.80
CA ALA A 410 12.69 -3.48 -10.32
C ALA A 410 13.74 -3.97 -9.32
N VAL A 411 13.29 -4.48 -8.18
CA VAL A 411 14.16 -5.10 -7.18
C VAL A 411 14.22 -6.59 -7.46
N SER A 412 15.39 -7.11 -7.84
CA SER A 412 15.63 -8.55 -8.02
C SER A 412 16.42 -9.11 -6.83
N GLY A 413 15.76 -9.89 -5.98
CA GLY A 413 16.37 -10.47 -4.77
C GLY A 413 16.40 -9.50 -3.57
N MET A 414 17.27 -9.74 -2.60
CA MET A 414 17.44 -8.96 -1.38
C MET A 414 16.32 -9.05 -0.33
N ALA A 415 15.26 -9.83 -0.55
CA ALA A 415 14.36 -10.17 0.55
C ALA A 415 15.08 -10.99 1.62
N PHE A 416 14.71 -10.81 2.88
CA PHE A 416 15.17 -11.67 3.95
C PHE A 416 14.71 -13.11 3.74
N CYS A 417 15.63 -14.04 3.90
CA CYS A 417 15.39 -15.47 3.78
C CYS A 417 16.12 -16.25 4.87
N LYS A 418 15.62 -17.45 5.14
CA LYS A 418 16.26 -18.47 5.99
C LYS A 418 16.66 -19.69 5.18
N THR A 419 15.94 -19.96 4.10
CA THR A 419 16.09 -21.13 3.23
C THR A 419 15.85 -20.74 1.77
N ASP A 420 16.35 -21.54 0.82
CA ASP A 420 16.15 -21.30 -0.62
C ASP A 420 14.66 -21.26 -1.01
N ASP A 421 13.81 -21.99 -0.28
CA ASP A 421 12.36 -21.99 -0.44
C ASP A 421 11.74 -20.60 -0.23
N ASP A 422 12.36 -19.74 0.57
CA ASP A 422 11.89 -18.36 0.78
C ASP A 422 12.14 -17.46 -0.45
N CYS A 423 12.91 -17.96 -1.42
CA CYS A 423 13.38 -17.25 -2.60
C CYS A 423 12.97 -17.94 -3.90
N SER A 424 11.98 -18.84 -3.86
CA SER A 424 11.55 -19.62 -5.03
C SER A 424 10.03 -19.72 -5.11
N ILE A 425 9.47 -19.73 -6.33
CA ILE A 425 8.02 -19.76 -6.59
C ILE A 425 7.32 -21.01 -6.02
N ASP A 426 8.01 -22.14 -5.94
CA ASP A 426 7.48 -23.39 -5.43
C ASP A 426 8.59 -24.43 -5.23
N SER A 427 8.86 -24.84 -3.98
CA SER A 427 9.86 -25.87 -3.66
C SER A 427 9.46 -27.29 -4.06
N SER A 428 8.22 -27.50 -4.52
CA SER A 428 7.74 -28.75 -5.11
C SER A 428 8.01 -28.88 -6.62
N THR A 429 8.43 -27.78 -7.27
CA THR A 429 8.82 -27.78 -8.68
C THR A 429 10.34 -27.99 -8.82
N ALA A 430 10.78 -28.53 -9.96
CA ALA A 430 12.21 -28.69 -10.26
C ALA A 430 12.89 -27.34 -10.64
N VAL A 431 12.17 -26.22 -10.57
CA VAL A 431 12.62 -24.91 -11.00
C VAL A 431 12.91 -24.07 -9.76
N SER A 432 14.18 -23.80 -9.51
CA SER A 432 14.63 -22.84 -8.50
C SER A 432 14.74 -21.47 -9.17
N THR A 433 14.01 -20.48 -8.67
CA THR A 433 14.01 -19.12 -9.24
C THR A 433 14.94 -18.17 -8.48
N GLY A 434 15.29 -18.54 -7.26
CA GLY A 434 16.33 -17.91 -6.45
C GLY A 434 16.87 -18.86 -5.38
N SER A 435 17.81 -18.35 -4.59
CA SER A 435 18.43 -19.05 -3.46
C SER A 435 18.70 -18.08 -2.30
N CYS A 436 18.80 -18.60 -1.09
CA CYS A 436 19.11 -17.82 0.09
C CYS A 436 20.61 -17.80 0.33
N ASN A 437 21.22 -16.63 0.16
CA ASN A 437 22.66 -16.46 0.31
C ASN A 437 23.09 -16.50 1.80
N SER A 438 24.41 -16.48 2.03
CA SER A 438 24.99 -16.54 3.37
C SER A 438 24.63 -15.36 4.29
N ASP A 439 24.19 -14.24 3.72
CA ASP A 439 23.78 -13.04 4.45
C ASP A 439 22.28 -13.07 4.81
N GLY A 440 21.59 -14.18 4.50
CA GLY A 440 20.15 -14.33 4.69
C GLY A 440 19.37 -13.41 3.75
N ARG A 441 19.81 -13.30 2.49
CA ARG A 441 19.16 -12.54 1.42
C ARG A 441 18.90 -13.40 0.19
N CYS A 442 17.76 -13.19 -0.45
CA CYS A 442 17.45 -13.85 -1.71
C CYS A 442 18.34 -13.36 -2.84
N GLU A 443 18.83 -14.29 -3.65
CA GLU A 443 19.60 -14.05 -4.86
C GLU A 443 18.93 -14.79 -6.02
N CYS A 444 18.55 -14.07 -7.07
CA CYS A 444 17.80 -14.65 -8.19
C CYS A 444 18.73 -15.52 -9.03
N SER A 445 18.23 -16.67 -9.47
CA SER A 445 19.06 -17.66 -10.17
C SER A 445 19.51 -17.17 -11.55
N THR A 446 18.74 -16.28 -12.15
CA THR A 446 18.94 -15.72 -13.50
C THR A 446 18.22 -14.37 -13.61
N ASP A 447 18.61 -13.54 -14.58
CA ASP A 447 17.93 -12.27 -14.90
C ASP A 447 16.50 -12.46 -15.44
N SER A 448 16.10 -13.69 -15.75
CA SER A 448 14.71 -14.03 -16.08
C SER A 448 13.76 -13.98 -14.87
N TRP A 449 14.29 -13.85 -13.65
CA TRP A 449 13.52 -13.74 -12.40
C TRP A 449 13.85 -12.42 -11.69
N THR A 450 12.81 -11.80 -11.15
CA THR A 450 12.86 -10.53 -10.43
C THR A 450 11.91 -10.59 -9.23
N GLY A 451 11.71 -9.46 -8.57
CA GLY A 451 11.02 -9.35 -7.30
C GLY A 451 11.97 -9.67 -6.14
N PRO A 452 11.71 -9.14 -4.93
CA PRO A 452 12.63 -9.31 -3.81
C PRO A 452 12.89 -10.76 -3.40
N ARG A 453 11.92 -11.65 -3.66
CA ARG A 453 12.03 -13.10 -3.44
C ARG A 453 12.30 -13.90 -4.71
N CYS A 454 12.58 -13.25 -5.84
CA CYS A 454 12.83 -13.92 -7.11
C CYS A 454 11.65 -14.76 -7.60
N THR A 455 10.42 -14.39 -7.23
CA THR A 455 9.20 -15.13 -7.56
C THR A 455 8.49 -14.60 -8.80
N GLU A 456 8.95 -13.49 -9.36
CA GLU A 456 8.33 -12.87 -10.52
C GLU A 456 9.17 -13.08 -11.78
N PRO A 457 8.56 -13.39 -12.94
CA PRO A 457 9.28 -13.38 -14.20
C PRO A 457 9.64 -11.94 -14.56
N ALA A 458 10.90 -11.68 -14.93
CA ALA A 458 11.32 -10.36 -15.38
C ALA A 458 10.61 -10.00 -16.71
N SER A 459 9.90 -8.86 -16.74
CA SER A 459 9.25 -8.34 -17.94
C SER A 459 10.25 -7.66 -18.88
N THR A 460 10.20 -8.00 -20.17
CA THR A 460 11.10 -7.52 -21.25
C THR A 460 10.78 -6.09 -21.74
N GLU A 461 10.77 -5.09 -20.87
CA GLU A 461 10.67 -3.67 -21.28
C GLU A 461 11.83 -2.79 -20.78
N SER A 462 12.99 -3.39 -20.55
CA SER A 462 14.28 -2.68 -20.51
C SER A 462 15.13 -3.12 -21.69
N THR A 463 15.79 -2.17 -22.34
CA THR A 463 16.55 -2.28 -23.60
C THR A 463 17.81 -3.14 -23.54
N ASP A 464 17.73 -4.38 -23.04
CA ASP A 464 18.81 -5.36 -23.13
C ASP A 464 18.28 -6.67 -23.72
N ASP A 465 18.75 -6.97 -24.93
CA ASP A 465 18.50 -8.19 -25.68
C ASP A 465 19.10 -9.42 -24.96
N GLU A 466 18.38 -10.06 -24.03
CA GLU A 466 18.64 -11.47 -23.71
C GLU A 466 17.37 -12.32 -23.75
N MET A 467 17.37 -13.20 -24.74
CA MET A 467 16.26 -14.03 -25.19
C MET A 467 15.82 -15.08 -24.16
N TYR A 468 14.51 -15.29 -24.11
CA TYR A 468 13.89 -16.54 -23.64
C TYR A 468 14.46 -17.74 -24.45
N GLY A 469 15.28 -18.56 -23.79
CA GLY A 469 15.77 -19.83 -24.32
C GLY A 469 16.84 -20.46 -23.42
N PRO A 470 17.00 -21.79 -23.44
CA PRO A 470 18.12 -22.41 -22.76
C PRO A 470 19.43 -21.82 -23.33
N PRO A 471 20.48 -21.67 -22.49
CA PRO A 471 21.71 -20.99 -22.89
C PRO A 471 22.18 -21.45 -24.27
N MET A 472 22.65 -20.53 -25.14
CA MET A 472 22.97 -20.85 -26.54
C MET A 472 23.83 -22.11 -26.72
N TYR A 473 24.73 -22.39 -25.77
CA TYR A 473 25.56 -23.60 -25.79
C TYR A 473 24.73 -24.89 -25.62
N VAL A 474 23.68 -24.89 -24.80
CA VAL A 474 22.77 -26.03 -24.63
C VAL A 474 21.99 -26.28 -25.92
N SER A 475 21.45 -25.21 -26.51
CA SER A 475 20.73 -25.27 -27.79
C SER A 475 21.62 -25.80 -28.92
N LEU A 476 22.87 -25.35 -28.98
CA LEU A 476 23.87 -25.84 -29.94
C LEU A 476 24.20 -27.32 -29.73
N LEU A 477 24.36 -27.77 -28.49
CA LEU A 477 24.65 -29.18 -28.18
C LEU A 477 23.49 -30.10 -28.58
N VAL A 478 22.24 -29.70 -28.32
CA VAL A 478 21.05 -30.44 -28.73
C VAL A 478 20.92 -30.49 -30.26
N ALA A 479 21.16 -29.38 -30.95
CA ALA A 479 21.15 -29.33 -32.41
C ALA A 479 22.22 -30.25 -33.02
N LEU A 480 23.44 -30.24 -32.47
CA LEU A 480 24.52 -31.12 -32.92
C LEU A 480 24.19 -32.61 -32.68
N ALA A 481 23.59 -32.94 -31.53
CA ALA A 481 23.17 -34.30 -31.23
C ALA A 481 22.09 -34.80 -32.21
N MET A 482 21.12 -33.94 -32.55
CA MET A 482 20.07 -34.24 -33.52
C MET A 482 20.63 -34.44 -34.94
N ILE A 483 21.55 -33.59 -35.37
CA ILE A 483 22.24 -33.73 -36.66
C ILE A 483 23.04 -35.04 -36.72
N ALA A 484 23.75 -35.38 -35.64
CA ALA A 484 24.52 -36.62 -35.55
C ALA A 484 23.60 -37.86 -35.60
N ALA A 485 22.47 -37.84 -34.88
CA ALA A 485 21.47 -38.91 -34.92
C ALA A 485 20.86 -39.08 -36.33
N MET A 486 20.57 -37.96 -37.01
CA MET A 486 20.01 -37.96 -38.35
C MET A 486 21.02 -38.47 -39.38
N ALA A 487 22.28 -38.04 -39.30
CA ALA A 487 23.37 -38.56 -40.13
C ALA A 487 23.60 -40.06 -39.90
N PHE A 488 23.52 -40.53 -38.64
CA PHE A 488 23.61 -41.94 -38.32
C PHE A 488 22.46 -42.75 -38.90
N ALA A 489 21.22 -42.25 -38.81
CA ALA A 489 20.05 -42.89 -39.39
C ALA A 489 20.14 -42.99 -40.93
N ILE A 490 20.60 -41.92 -41.60
CA ILE A 490 20.84 -41.91 -43.04
C ILE A 490 21.93 -42.91 -43.42
N PHE A 491 23.05 -42.92 -42.71
CA PHE A 491 24.15 -43.85 -42.95
C PHE A 491 23.74 -45.30 -42.73
N TYR A 492 22.97 -45.58 -41.67
CA TYR A 492 22.44 -46.90 -41.36
C TYR A 492 21.49 -47.39 -42.46
N ASN A 493 20.56 -46.55 -42.90
CA ASN A 493 19.65 -46.86 -44.00
C ASN A 493 20.40 -47.06 -45.33
N TRP A 494 21.40 -46.23 -45.63
CA TRP A 494 22.24 -46.39 -46.81
C TRP A 494 23.00 -47.73 -46.80
N ARG A 495 23.58 -48.11 -45.65
CA ARG A 495 24.25 -49.42 -45.49
C ARG A 495 23.29 -50.59 -45.64
N LYS A 496 22.08 -50.48 -45.07
CA LYS A 496 21.02 -51.48 -45.19
C LYS A 496 20.57 -51.63 -46.65
N ASN A 497 20.37 -50.52 -47.36
CA ASN A 497 19.94 -50.54 -48.75
C ASN A 497 21.02 -51.11 -49.67
N LYS A 498 22.30 -50.79 -49.42
CA LYS A 498 23.43 -51.39 -50.16
C LYS A 498 23.51 -52.91 -49.96
N ARG A 499 23.27 -53.39 -48.73
CA ARG A 499 23.17 -54.84 -48.44
C ARG A 499 21.94 -55.48 -49.10
N TYR A 500 20.83 -54.76 -49.22
CA TYR A 500 19.63 -55.22 -49.90
C TYR A 500 19.85 -55.37 -51.41
N ILE A 501 20.47 -54.37 -52.05
CA ILE A 501 20.80 -54.41 -53.50
C ILE A 501 21.74 -55.59 -53.81
N HIS A 502 22.76 -55.83 -52.99
CA HIS A 502 23.64 -57.00 -53.17
C HIS A 502 22.90 -58.34 -53.04
N LYS A 503 21.90 -58.44 -52.15
CA LYS A 503 21.06 -59.64 -52.02
C LYS A 503 20.14 -59.84 -53.22
N VAL A 504 19.57 -58.76 -53.76
CA VAL A 504 18.72 -58.80 -54.96
C VAL A 504 19.54 -59.21 -56.19
N GLN A 505 20.73 -58.65 -56.39
CA GLN A 505 21.62 -59.04 -57.49
C GLN A 505 22.08 -60.51 -57.39
N ALA A 506 22.35 -61.00 -56.16
CA ALA A 506 22.66 -62.41 -55.94
C ALA A 506 21.44 -63.33 -56.21
N GLN A 507 20.23 -62.86 -55.92
CA GLN A 507 18.99 -63.56 -56.26
C GLN A 507 18.70 -63.55 -57.76
N GLU A 508 18.95 -62.45 -58.48
CA GLU A 508 18.82 -62.40 -59.94
C GLU A 508 19.75 -63.39 -60.63
N GLN A 509 21.03 -63.46 -60.20
CA GLN A 509 21.98 -64.46 -60.72
C GLN A 509 21.54 -65.90 -60.39
N ALA A 510 21.00 -66.14 -59.19
CA ALA A 510 20.47 -67.45 -58.82
C ALA A 510 19.22 -67.81 -59.64
N VAL A 511 18.35 -66.85 -59.96
CA VAL A 511 17.14 -67.05 -60.79
C VAL A 511 17.50 -67.28 -62.25
N GLU A 512 18.55 -66.63 -62.77
CA GLU A 512 19.07 -66.85 -64.12
C GLU A 512 19.67 -68.26 -64.25
N HIS A 513 20.44 -68.70 -63.26
CA HIS A 513 20.94 -70.08 -63.17
C HIS A 513 19.81 -71.11 -63.02
N LEU A 514 18.70 -70.75 -62.36
CA LEU A 514 17.50 -71.58 -62.24
C LEU A 514 16.69 -71.63 -63.55
N LYS A 515 16.72 -70.56 -64.37
CA LYS A 515 16.14 -70.56 -65.72
C LYS A 515 16.91 -71.50 -66.66
N GLU A 516 18.24 -71.50 -66.59
CA GLU A 516 19.07 -72.46 -67.34
C GLU A 516 18.81 -73.91 -66.89
N LEU A 517 18.69 -74.16 -65.58
CA LEU A 517 18.33 -75.48 -65.05
C LEU A 517 16.89 -75.90 -65.41
N LYS A 518 15.93 -74.97 -65.48
CA LYS A 518 14.56 -75.25 -65.94
C LYS A 518 14.47 -75.50 -67.45
N GLN A 519 15.33 -74.89 -68.27
CA GLN A 519 15.47 -75.23 -69.69
C GLN A 519 16.00 -76.66 -69.87
N ALA A 520 16.88 -77.13 -68.98
CA ALA A 520 17.33 -78.53 -68.93
C ALA A 520 16.28 -79.50 -68.34
N ALA A 521 15.42 -79.03 -67.43
CA ALA A 521 14.38 -79.85 -66.77
C ALA A 521 13.00 -79.87 -67.50
N SER A 522 12.87 -79.18 -68.63
CA SER A 522 11.67 -79.20 -69.50
C SER A 522 11.44 -80.57 -70.20
N MET A 523 12.35 -81.54 -70.04
CA MET A 523 12.09 -82.96 -70.26
C MET A 523 11.78 -83.67 -68.94
N ARG A 524 10.58 -83.46 -68.38
CA ARG A 524 9.74 -84.49 -67.71
C ARG A 524 8.67 -83.83 -66.82
N SER A 525 7.43 -84.01 -67.27
CA SER A 525 6.23 -84.36 -66.49
C SER A 525 5.83 -83.53 -65.25
N MET A 526 4.71 -82.82 -65.46
CA MET A 526 3.55 -82.58 -64.58
C MET A 526 3.46 -83.38 -63.26
N VAL A 527 2.96 -82.72 -62.20
CA VAL A 527 1.68 -82.99 -61.48
C VAL A 527 1.48 -81.94 -60.37
N GLU A 528 0.22 -81.83 -59.96
CA GLU A 528 -0.59 -80.75 -59.38
C GLU A 528 -0.74 -80.85 -57.83
N VAL A 529 -1.48 -79.87 -57.25
CA VAL A 529 -2.35 -79.93 -56.03
C VAL A 529 -1.88 -79.25 -54.72
N ASP A 530 -2.46 -78.06 -54.49
CA ASP A 530 -3.37 -77.64 -53.38
C ASP A 530 -2.87 -77.23 -51.96
N ALA A 531 -3.79 -76.60 -51.23
CA ALA A 531 -3.63 -75.39 -50.41
C ALA A 531 -3.95 -75.55 -48.89
N SER A 532 -4.04 -74.38 -48.21
CA SER A 532 -4.60 -74.08 -46.87
C SER A 532 -3.59 -74.10 -45.68
N LYS A 533 -3.67 -73.35 -44.57
CA LYS A 533 -4.62 -72.37 -43.94
C LYS A 533 -3.98 -71.86 -42.60
N VAL A 534 -4.65 -70.95 -41.87
CA VAL A 534 -4.60 -70.67 -40.37
C VAL A 534 -3.53 -69.67 -39.87
N GLU A 535 -3.68 -68.76 -38.87
CA GLU A 535 -4.76 -68.08 -38.10
C GLU A 535 -4.14 -66.89 -37.30
N LYS A 536 -4.95 -65.82 -37.11
CA LYS A 536 -5.22 -64.98 -35.91
C LYS A 536 -4.15 -64.58 -34.86
N GLY A 537 -4.29 -63.34 -34.38
CA GLY A 537 -3.91 -62.89 -33.03
C GLY A 537 -4.21 -61.40 -32.80
N THR A 538 -5.11 -61.09 -31.87
CA THR A 538 -5.61 -59.75 -31.49
C THR A 538 -5.00 -59.31 -30.15
N SER A 539 -4.82 -58.00 -29.89
CA SER A 539 -4.89 -57.46 -28.52
C SER A 539 -5.33 -55.99 -28.51
N VAL A 540 -6.22 -55.68 -27.56
CA VAL A 540 -6.86 -54.38 -27.24
C VAL A 540 -6.18 -53.77 -26.01
N VAL A 541 -6.11 -52.44 -25.89
CA VAL A 541 -5.86 -51.72 -24.62
C VAL A 541 -6.80 -50.52 -24.50
N SER A 542 -7.37 -50.34 -23.30
CA SER A 542 -8.35 -49.32 -22.87
C SER A 542 -7.68 -48.22 -22.03
N LEU A 543 -8.37 -47.07 -21.95
CA LEU A 543 -8.06 -45.83 -21.22
C LEU A 543 -8.06 -45.97 -19.68
N GLY A 544 -7.32 -45.09 -19.01
CA GLY A 544 -7.41 -44.81 -17.56
C GLY A 544 -7.33 -43.30 -17.29
N GLU A 545 -8.23 -42.84 -16.42
CA GLU A 545 -8.44 -41.46 -15.95
C GLU A 545 -7.34 -40.98 -14.98
N ILE A 546 -7.09 -39.66 -14.94
CA ILE A 546 -6.20 -39.00 -13.97
C ILE A 546 -7.05 -38.16 -13.01
N SER A 547 -6.90 -38.43 -11.70
CA SER A 547 -7.51 -37.66 -10.61
C SER A 547 -6.69 -36.41 -10.29
N ILE A 548 -7.37 -35.30 -10.05
CA ILE A 548 -6.80 -34.02 -9.59
C ILE A 548 -6.64 -34.09 -8.06
N SER A 549 -5.41 -33.97 -7.55
CA SER A 549 -5.15 -33.69 -6.13
C SER A 549 -5.01 -32.20 -5.90
N LYS A 550 -5.83 -31.63 -5.01
CA LYS A 550 -5.67 -30.27 -4.48
C LYS A 550 -4.38 -30.21 -3.64
N SER A 551 -3.41 -29.44 -4.11
CA SER A 551 -2.28 -28.94 -3.31
C SER A 551 -2.70 -27.60 -2.70
N THR A 552 -2.53 -27.45 -1.39
CA THR A 552 -2.63 -26.19 -0.66
C THR A 552 -1.49 -25.27 -1.11
N THR A 553 -1.79 -24.37 -2.04
CA THR A 553 -0.95 -23.23 -2.40
C THR A 553 -0.73 -22.37 -1.17
N ARG A 554 0.54 -22.15 -0.80
CA ARG A 554 0.92 -21.03 0.04
C ARG A 554 0.84 -19.82 -0.88
N GLU A 555 -0.21 -19.03 -0.73
CA GLU A 555 -0.46 -17.87 -1.58
C GLU A 555 0.72 -16.89 -1.48
N ASP A 556 1.17 -16.46 -2.66
CA ASP A 556 2.25 -15.50 -2.86
C ASP A 556 1.69 -14.10 -2.61
N TYR A 557 2.29 -13.39 -1.66
CA TYR A 557 1.77 -12.13 -1.17
C TYR A 557 2.83 -11.02 -1.12
N SER A 558 3.95 -11.18 -1.82
CA SER A 558 5.07 -10.22 -1.78
C SER A 558 5.36 -9.55 -3.11
N THR A 559 4.34 -9.33 -3.93
CA THR A 559 4.45 -8.52 -5.14
C THR A 559 4.69 -7.06 -4.73
N ASN A 560 5.93 -6.60 -4.85
CA ASN A 560 6.34 -5.26 -4.47
C ASN A 560 5.95 -4.30 -5.59
N PHE A 561 5.01 -3.41 -5.31
CA PHE A 561 4.87 -2.16 -6.05
C PHE A 561 4.89 -0.98 -5.07
N VAL A 562 5.73 -0.01 -5.44
CA VAL A 562 6.23 1.18 -4.74
C VAL A 562 7.46 0.95 -3.86
#